data_AF-A0A8J2H046-F1
#
_entry.id   AF-A0A8J2H046-F1
#
_cell.length_a   1.000
_cell.length_b   1.000
_cell.length_c   1.000
_cell.angle_alpha   90.00
_cell.angle_beta   90.00
_cell.angle_gamma   90.00
#
_symmetry.space_group_name_H-M   'P 1'
#
loop_
_entity.id
_entity.type
_entity.pdbx_description
1 polymer ?
#
loop_
_entity_poly.entity_id
_entity_poly.type
_entity_poly.pdbx_seq_one_letter_code
_entity_poly.pdbx_strand_id
1 'polypeptide(L)'
;MHDCRYGGYVCTTADVWTGGSRQFLGVTVSWIDSQTLERKSAAIACKRFYGMHSFDAIVNQLSSIHSSFGLTSQYIRATVTDNGSNFVKAFREFGVSALNDSSA
;
A
#
# COMPACT_ATOMS: atom_id res chain seq x y z
N MET A 1 13.92 8.10 -2.79
CA MET A 1 13.29 6.93 -3.43
C MET A 1 14.02 6.39 -4.67
N HIS A 2 15.11 7.03 -5.12
CA HIS A 2 15.99 6.46 -6.18
C HIS A 2 16.58 5.09 -5.79
N ASP A 3 16.72 4.83 -4.49
CA ASP A 3 17.20 3.56 -3.92
C ASP A 3 16.24 2.38 -4.15
N CYS A 4 14.94 2.65 -4.31
CA CYS A 4 13.91 1.63 -4.51
C CYS A 4 13.83 1.15 -5.98
N ARG A 5 14.52 1.85 -6.89
CA ARG A 5 14.43 1.60 -8.34
C ARG A 5 15.45 0.59 -8.86
N TYR A 6 16.36 0.07 -8.02
CA TYR A 6 17.40 -0.88 -8.41
C TYR A 6 17.02 -2.36 -8.21
N GLY A 7 15.75 -2.72 -8.41
CA GLY A 7 15.33 -4.12 -8.60
C GLY A 7 14.87 -4.89 -7.36
N GLY A 8 14.50 -4.19 -6.28
CA GLY A 8 13.94 -4.82 -5.08
C GLY A 8 12.41 -4.88 -5.07
N TYR A 9 11.87 -5.92 -4.43
CA TYR A 9 10.45 -5.97 -4.05
C TYR A 9 10.18 -5.10 -2.83
N VAL A 10 8.96 -4.57 -2.73
CA VAL A 10 8.52 -3.77 -1.58
C VAL A 10 7.24 -4.34 -0.98
N CYS A 11 7.02 -4.00 0.29
CA CYS A 11 5.72 -4.11 0.93
C CYS A 11 5.23 -2.71 1.29
N THR A 12 3.93 -2.48 1.25
CA THR A 12 3.33 -1.25 1.79
C THR A 12 2.47 -1.57 2.99
N THR A 13 2.32 -0.61 3.89
CA THR A 13 1.25 -0.61 4.89
C THR A 13 0.33 0.56 4.63
N ALA A 14 -0.98 0.36 4.71
CA ALA A 14 -1.97 1.41 4.58
C ALA A 14 -2.89 1.40 5.79
N ASP A 15 -3.04 2.56 6.42
CA ASP A 15 -3.87 2.74 7.61
C ASP A 15 -4.85 3.89 7.38
N VAL A 16 -6.10 3.68 7.77
CA VAL A 16 -7.14 4.72 7.72
C VAL A 16 -7.69 4.92 9.11
N TRP A 17 -7.47 6.12 9.64
CA TRP A 17 -7.97 6.49 10.96
C TRP A 17 -8.83 7.74 10.90
N THR A 18 -9.68 7.88 11.92
CA THR A 18 -10.49 9.07 12.15
C THR A 18 -9.87 9.88 13.28
N GLY A 19 -9.57 11.15 13.02
CA GLY A 19 -9.16 12.13 14.01
C GLY A 19 -10.21 13.23 14.12
N GLY A 20 -11.03 13.20 15.16
CA GLY A 20 -12.17 14.11 15.32
C GLY A 20 -13.20 13.89 14.20
N SER A 21 -13.52 14.95 13.45
CA SER A 21 -14.44 14.90 12.31
C SER A 21 -13.75 14.67 10.95
N ARG A 22 -12.47 14.29 10.96
CA ARG A 22 -11.64 14.15 9.75
C ARG A 22 -11.06 12.75 9.66
N GLN A 23 -10.88 12.30 8.43
CA GLN A 23 -10.30 10.99 8.12
C GLN A 23 -8.97 11.19 7.42
N PHE A 24 -8.06 10.25 7.64
CA PHE A 24 -6.72 10.29 7.08
C PHE A 24 -6.34 8.92 6.55
N LEU A 25 -5.58 8.92 5.46
CA LEU A 25 -4.94 7.75 4.88
C LEU A 25 -3.43 7.92 5.02
N GLY A 26 -2.82 7.06 5.82
CA GLY A 26 -1.37 6.93 5.95
C GLY A 26 -0.89 5.75 5.12
N VAL A 27 0.21 5.93 4.39
CA VAL A 27 0.85 4.84 3.65
C VAL A 27 2.35 4.87 3.90
N THR A 28 2.89 3.73 4.29
CA THR A 28 4.34 3.50 4.44
C THR A 28 4.78 2.44 3.44
N VAL A 29 5.95 2.61 2.83
CA VAL A 29 6.62 1.57 2.05
C VAL A 29 7.82 1.04 2.84
N SER A 30 8.04 -0.26 2.79
CA SER A 30 9.16 -0.95 3.42
C SER A 30 9.84 -1.87 2.42
N TRP A 31 11.18 -1.92 2.49
CA TRP A 31 12.01 -2.78 1.64
C TRP A 31 13.25 -3.22 2.41
N ILE A 32 13.93 -4.25 1.92
CA ILE A 32 15.25 -4.66 2.42
C ILE A 32 16.30 -4.02 1.52
N ASP A 33 17.27 -3.32 2.12
CA ASP A 33 18.43 -2.83 1.39
C ASP A 33 19.29 -4.00 0.93
N SER A 34 19.63 -4.07 -0.35
CA SER A 34 20.37 -5.21 -0.90
C SER A 34 21.84 -5.25 -0.49
N GLN A 35 22.40 -4.13 -0.04
CA GLN A 35 23.81 -4.03 0.36
C GLN A 35 23.98 -4.26 1.87
N THR A 36 23.12 -3.65 2.68
CA THR A 36 23.21 -3.73 4.15
C THR A 36 22.34 -4.83 4.74
N LEU A 37 21.38 -5.36 3.97
CA LEU A 37 20.33 -6.30 4.43
C LEU A 37 19.43 -5.72 5.53
N GLU A 38 19.46 -4.40 5.74
CA GLU A 38 18.61 -3.74 6.72
C GLU A 38 17.23 -3.44 6.14
N ARG A 39 16.21 -3.56 6.99
CA ARG A 39 14.87 -3.10 6.64
C ARG A 39 14.82 -1.58 6.66
N LYS A 40 14.63 -0.98 5.48
CA LYS A 40 14.35 0.44 5.31
C LYS A 40 12.84 0.66 5.21
N SER A 41 12.39 1.87 5.58
CA SER A 41 10.99 2.26 5.45
C SER A 41 10.86 3.76 5.21
N ALA A 42 9.83 4.17 4.47
CA ALA A 42 9.52 5.57 4.21
C ALA A 42 8.02 5.80 4.25
N ALA A 43 7.58 6.86 4.94
CA ALA A 43 6.21 7.35 4.81
C ALA A 43 6.05 8.01 3.43
N ILE A 44 5.10 7.51 2.64
CA ILE A 44 4.86 7.99 1.27
C ILE A 44 3.55 8.76 1.16
N ALA A 45 2.65 8.63 2.13
CA ALA A 45 1.46 9.46 2.23
C ALA A 45 1.01 9.65 3.67
N CYS A 46 0.49 10.85 3.95
CA CYS A 46 -0.42 11.15 5.05
C CYS A 46 -1.42 12.16 4.50
N LYS A 47 -2.50 11.65 3.88
CA LYS A 47 -3.46 12.47 3.14
C LYS A 47 -4.78 12.51 3.86
N ARG A 48 -5.43 13.68 3.83
CA ARG A 48 -6.81 13.79 4.30
C ARG A 48 -7.73 13.09 3.30
N PHE A 49 -8.57 12.22 3.84
CA PHE A 49 -9.59 11.49 3.10
C PHE A 49 -10.92 12.22 3.23
N TYR A 50 -11.60 12.44 2.11
CA TYR A 50 -12.86 13.19 2.03
C TYR A 50 -13.92 12.31 1.36
N GLY A 51 -15.11 12.23 1.96
CA GLY A 51 -16.25 11.51 1.39
C GLY A 51 -16.74 10.35 2.26
N MET A 52 -17.80 9.68 1.79
CA MET A 52 -18.33 8.47 2.42
C MET A 52 -17.35 7.32 2.22
N HIS A 53 -17.21 6.47 3.24
CA HIS A 53 -16.31 5.31 3.34
C HIS A 53 -16.56 4.23 2.26
N SER A 54 -16.49 4.57 0.98
CA SER A 54 -16.49 3.58 -0.08
C SER A 54 -15.10 2.97 -0.17
N PHE A 55 -15.07 1.64 -0.14
CA PHE A 55 -13.86 0.86 -0.35
C PHE A 55 -13.18 1.23 -1.68
N ASP A 56 -13.97 1.57 -2.71
CA ASP A 56 -13.50 2.09 -4.00
C ASP A 56 -12.65 3.36 -3.87
N ALA A 57 -13.08 4.32 -3.04
CA ALA A 57 -12.34 5.57 -2.86
C ALA A 57 -10.98 5.35 -2.18
N ILE A 58 -10.91 4.39 -1.25
CA ILE A 58 -9.64 4.00 -0.60
C ILE A 58 -8.70 3.37 -1.65
N VAL A 59 -9.20 2.42 -2.46
CA VAL A 59 -8.41 1.75 -3.50
C VAL A 59 -7.90 2.76 -4.53
N ASN A 60 -8.74 3.69 -4.98
CA ASN A 60 -8.36 4.73 -5.94
C ASN A 60 -7.27 5.65 -5.37
N GLN A 61 -7.39 6.09 -4.11
CA GLN A 61 -6.35 6.90 -3.49
C GLN A 61 -5.04 6.12 -3.28
N LEU A 62 -5.13 4.88 -2.80
CA LEU A 62 -3.96 4.02 -2.60
C LEU A 62 -3.22 3.74 -3.92
N SER A 63 -3.97 3.40 -4.97
CA SER A 63 -3.43 3.19 -6.33
C SER A 63 -2.78 4.45 -6.90
N SER A 64 -3.40 5.62 -6.68
CA SER A 64 -2.82 6.92 -7.05
C SER A 64 -1.52 7.22 -6.30
N ILE A 65 -1.46 6.94 -4.99
CA ILE A 65 -0.25 7.09 -4.18
C ILE A 65 0.84 6.17 -4.73
N HIS A 66 0.59 4.88 -4.88
CA HIS A 66 1.54 3.92 -5.43
C HIS A 66 2.08 4.38 -6.81
N SER A 67 1.19 4.76 -7.72
CA SER A 67 1.55 5.24 -9.06
C SER A 67 2.42 6.49 -9.04
N SER A 68 2.14 7.44 -8.13
CA SER A 68 2.94 8.67 -8.00
C SER A 68 4.40 8.43 -7.59
N PHE A 69 4.67 7.27 -6.98
CA PHE A 69 6.01 6.82 -6.59
C PHE A 69 6.61 5.78 -7.56
N GLY A 70 5.89 5.44 -8.63
CA GLY A 70 6.30 4.40 -9.58
C GLY A 70 6.21 2.98 -9.01
N LEU A 71 5.45 2.78 -7.94
CA LEU A 71 5.21 1.46 -7.34
C LEU A 71 4.06 0.80 -8.10
N THR A 72 4.38 -0.11 -9.01
CA THR A 72 3.39 -0.91 -9.76
C THR A 72 3.23 -2.30 -9.15
N SER A 73 2.24 -3.06 -9.62
CA SER A 73 1.97 -4.43 -9.16
C SER A 73 3.15 -5.39 -9.33
N GLN A 74 4.10 -5.10 -10.22
CA GLN A 74 5.31 -5.92 -10.41
C GLN A 74 6.32 -5.77 -9.26
N TYR A 75 6.26 -4.68 -8.49
CA TYR A 75 7.20 -4.37 -7.40
C TYR A 75 6.57 -4.58 -6.01
N ILE A 76 5.27 -4.32 -5.87
CA ILE A 76 4.56 -4.47 -4.60
C ILE A 76 4.21 -5.94 -4.39
N ARG A 77 4.80 -6.57 -3.36
CA ARG A 77 4.50 -7.96 -2.99
C ARG A 77 3.32 -8.11 -2.05
N ALA A 78 3.14 -7.14 -1.17
CA ALA A 78 2.00 -7.12 -0.27
C ALA A 78 1.68 -5.69 0.14
N THR A 79 0.40 -5.43 0.36
CA THR A 79 -0.07 -4.28 1.11
C THR A 79 -0.74 -4.78 2.38
N VAL A 80 -0.20 -4.40 3.53
CA VAL A 80 -0.76 -4.73 4.84
C VAL A 80 -1.71 -3.60 5.24
N THR A 81 -2.93 -3.94 5.64
CA THR A 81 -3.90 -2.97 6.14
C THR A 81 -4.35 -3.33 7.53
N ASP A 82 -4.97 -2.38 8.22
CA ASP A 82 -5.75 -2.74 9.40
C ASP A 82 -6.98 -3.57 9.00
N ASN A 83 -7.62 -4.22 9.98
CA ASN A 83 -8.83 -5.01 9.74
C ASN A 83 -10.09 -4.13 9.69
N GLY A 84 -9.95 -2.87 9.29
CA GLY A 84 -11.07 -1.97 9.09
C GLY A 84 -12.04 -2.55 8.05
N SER A 85 -13.34 -2.52 8.32
CA SER A 85 -14.36 -3.12 7.47
C SER A 85 -14.33 -2.64 6.01
N ASN A 86 -13.85 -1.42 5.78
CA ASN A 86 -13.66 -0.85 4.44
C ASN A 86 -12.48 -1.50 3.70
N PHE A 87 -11.39 -1.82 4.39
CA PHE A 87 -10.25 -2.53 3.79
C PHE A 87 -10.58 -3.99 3.53
N VAL A 88 -11.29 -4.65 4.43
CA VAL A 88 -11.76 -6.04 4.22
C VAL A 88 -12.58 -6.14 2.92
N LYS A 89 -13.48 -5.18 2.69
CA LYS A 89 -14.24 -5.12 1.43
C LYS A 89 -13.35 -4.79 0.23
N ALA A 90 -12.48 -3.78 0.34
CA ALA A 90 -11.57 -3.39 -0.74
C ALA A 90 -10.69 -4.55 -1.23
N PHE A 91 -10.07 -5.27 -0.31
CA PHE A 91 -9.16 -6.37 -0.65
C PHE A 91 -9.88 -7.64 -1.07
N ARG A 92 -11.14 -7.85 -0.64
CA ARG A 92 -11.98 -8.92 -1.18
C ARG A 92 -12.34 -8.65 -2.65
N GLU A 93 -12.65 -7.40 -3.00
CA GLU A 93 -13.13 -7.05 -4.35
C GLU A 93 -11.98 -6.81 -5.35
N PHE A 94 -10.88 -6.19 -4.89
CA PHE A 94 -9.78 -5.73 -5.75
C PHE A 94 -8.43 -6.35 -5.41
N GLY A 95 -8.37 -7.25 -4.44
CA GLY A 95 -7.15 -7.98 -4.12
C GLY A 95 -6.73 -8.89 -5.28
N VAL A 96 -5.43 -9.01 -5.50
CA VAL A 96 -4.90 -9.99 -6.43
C VAL A 96 -4.95 -11.34 -5.73
N SER A 97 -5.68 -12.31 -6.31
CA SER A 97 -5.58 -13.69 -5.88
C SER A 97 -4.15 -14.14 -6.14
N ALA A 98 -3.46 -14.68 -5.13
CA ALA A 98 -2.19 -15.36 -5.37
C ALA A 98 -2.50 -16.50 -6.34
N LEU A 99 -2.22 -16.30 -7.63
CA LEU A 99 -2.06 -17.42 -8.53
C LEU A 99 -0.94 -18.24 -7.88
N ASN A 100 -1.27 -19.46 -7.48
CA ASN A 100 -0.25 -20.42 -7.14
C ASN A 100 0.60 -20.55 -8.40
N ASP A 101 1.78 -19.91 -8.43
CA ASP A 101 2.83 -20.22 -9.40
C ASP A 101 3.21 -21.68 -9.16
N SER A 102 2.39 -22.55 -9.76
CA SER A 102 2.50 -24.00 -9.77
C SER A 102 3.34 -24.38 -10.99
N SER A 103 4.48 -23.72 -11.13
CA SER A 103 5.46 -24.00 -12.18
C SER A 103 6.84 -23.85 -11.56
N ALA A 104 7.31 -25.02 -11.11
CA ALA A 104 8.69 -25.51 -10.98
C ALA A 104 9.83 -24.53 -11.26
#